data_AF-A0A7C1D1K2-F1
#
_entry.id   AF-A0A7C1D1K2-F1
#
_cell.length_a   1.000
_cell.length_b   1.000
_cell.length_c   1.000
_cell.angle_alpha   90.00
_cell.angle_beta   90.00
_cell.angle_gamma   90.00
#
_symmetry.space_group_name_H-M   'P 1'
#
loop_
_entity.id
_entity.type
_entity.pdbx_description
1 polymer ?
#
loop_
_entity_poly.entity_id
_entity_poly.type
_entity_poly.pdbx_seq_one_letter_code
_entity_poly.pdbx_strand_id
1 'polypeptide(L)'
;MRHKHFAPSILFSLFFLFKSLSIISNGFTQTAPYPDQQFIIETGDSLIQGAELISNITSSDDGKSIQLTEGATTGYLILNPQSSSHPFDIGLPSWNGTAPGDSGGFRILIRVPHSSDWSPWLDVGYWKANLWGSRNLNFSGGRINIDIVELYDYATQWQFAIEINRNSASVTSPTLSLVSFFVSDSRTTQNINYTSILNDCPEPIFITTTFLAQYRISSEIGGRICSPTTVAMILLSYGIEVDPLQFALDTYDPYWKIFGVWPRVVQNASEYGVKGTVTRYRTWSEAREVLAKGGRIGMSIGSPLYTGHLVMLAGFTENGDPIVHDPARTYDGYAHVFNKYDLSRSWFAKGGVAYTIFPNDTSAVSPVIIAERQQSPTNLSFELYPNYPNPFNSTTTFQYKLNRDGFVEFYIFNLLGELVNTLVSKNQFAGMHQFQWDGRDFSGTSLASGGYFYQIRFDHNEVGLGKLLIVK
;
A
#
# COMPACT_ATOMS: atom_id res chain seq x y z
N MET A 1 -42.88 45.38 -30.62
CA MET A 1 -42.90 44.03 -30.01
C MET A 1 -41.51 43.42 -30.15
N ARG A 2 -40.88 43.16 -28.99
CA ARG A 2 -39.69 42.30 -28.71
C ARG A 2 -38.33 42.61 -29.36
N HIS A 3 -37.46 43.16 -28.49
CA HIS A 3 -36.01 43.03 -28.45
C HIS A 3 -35.51 41.57 -28.49
N LYS A 4 -34.32 41.35 -29.04
CA LYS A 4 -33.35 40.38 -28.50
C LYS A 4 -31.93 40.96 -28.55
N HIS A 5 -31.43 41.30 -27.38
CA HIS A 5 -30.01 41.46 -27.09
C HIS A 5 -29.32 40.09 -27.12
N PHE A 6 -28.16 40.02 -27.76
CA PHE A 6 -27.18 38.96 -27.52
C PHE A 6 -26.37 39.34 -26.27
N ALA A 7 -26.45 38.50 -25.24
CA ALA A 7 -25.52 38.51 -24.12
C ALA A 7 -24.45 37.43 -24.36
N PRO A 8 -23.19 37.65 -23.97
CA PRO A 8 -22.16 36.62 -24.01
C PRO A 8 -22.38 35.64 -22.84
N SER A 9 -22.43 34.35 -23.15
CA SER A 9 -22.47 33.27 -22.17
C SER A 9 -21.11 33.15 -21.49
N ILE A 10 -21.03 33.67 -20.26
CA ILE A 10 -19.97 33.35 -19.30
C ILE A 10 -20.21 31.90 -18.85
N LEU A 11 -19.45 30.95 -19.42
CA LEU A 11 -19.35 29.61 -18.83
C LEU A 11 -18.43 29.72 -17.61
N PHE A 12 -19.03 29.64 -16.43
CA PHE A 12 -18.30 29.37 -15.19
C PHE A 12 -17.72 27.95 -15.27
N SER A 13 -16.40 27.83 -15.34
CA SER A 13 -15.68 26.57 -15.17
C SER A 13 -15.93 26.03 -13.76
N LEU A 14 -16.51 24.84 -13.65
CA LEU A 14 -16.54 24.07 -12.42
C LEU A 14 -15.09 23.61 -12.12
N PHE A 15 -14.41 24.29 -11.22
CA PHE A 15 -13.31 23.68 -10.47
C PHE A 15 -13.91 22.62 -9.56
N PHE A 16 -13.62 21.34 -9.82
CA PHE A 16 -13.77 20.32 -8.78
C PHE A 16 -12.66 20.57 -7.74
N LEU A 17 -12.91 21.47 -6.79
CA LEU A 17 -12.31 21.32 -5.48
C LEU A 17 -12.84 20.00 -4.92
N PHE A 18 -11.97 18.99 -4.77
CA PHE A 18 -12.18 18.01 -3.72
C PHE A 18 -12.22 18.80 -2.41
N LYS A 19 -13.44 19.17 -1.98
CA LYS A 19 -13.69 19.48 -0.59
C LYS A 19 -13.08 18.35 0.20
N SER A 20 -12.18 18.69 1.12
CA SER A 20 -11.90 17.83 2.26
C SER A 20 -13.24 17.26 2.74
N LEU A 21 -13.31 15.94 2.92
CA LEU A 21 -14.45 15.33 3.57
C LEU A 21 -14.52 15.90 4.99
N SER A 22 -15.27 17.00 5.17
CA SER A 22 -15.84 17.33 6.46
C SER A 22 -16.95 16.32 6.70
N ILE A 23 -16.65 15.31 7.50
CA ILE A 23 -17.64 14.42 8.08
C ILE A 23 -18.58 15.31 8.91
N ILE A 24 -19.79 15.58 8.40
CA ILE A 24 -20.87 16.05 9.25
C ILE A 24 -21.51 14.81 9.85
N SER A 25 -20.89 14.27 10.90
CA SER A 25 -21.60 13.51 11.91
C SER A 25 -22.21 14.53 12.87
N ASN A 26 -23.52 14.46 13.09
CA ASN A 26 -24.13 15.13 14.23
C ASN A 26 -23.50 14.57 15.51
N GLY A 27 -22.57 15.33 16.10
CA GLY A 27 -21.81 14.97 17.28
C GLY A 27 -20.42 15.59 17.24
N PHE A 28 -20.22 16.67 18.01
CA PHE A 28 -18.95 17.37 18.28
C PHE A 28 -17.99 17.56 17.09
N THR A 29 -17.97 18.77 16.53
CA THR A 29 -16.89 19.24 15.65
C THR A 29 -15.59 19.33 16.44
N GLN A 30 -14.80 18.27 16.45
CA GLN A 30 -13.40 18.33 16.85
C GLN A 30 -12.63 18.82 15.62
N THR A 31 -12.05 20.01 15.69
CA THR A 31 -11.12 20.52 14.67
C THR A 31 -10.00 19.49 14.49
N ALA A 32 -9.79 19.01 13.26
CA ALA A 32 -8.72 18.05 12.99
C ALA A 32 -7.37 18.61 13.49
N PRO A 33 -6.61 17.88 14.32
CA PRO A 33 -5.39 18.39 14.96
C PRO A 33 -4.23 18.62 13.96
N TYR A 34 -4.31 18.06 12.76
CA TYR A 34 -3.29 18.15 11.71
C TYR A 34 -3.92 18.66 10.40
N PRO A 35 -3.43 19.77 9.81
CA PRO A 35 -3.93 20.30 8.55
C PRO A 35 -3.24 19.65 7.34
N ASP A 36 -3.04 18.34 7.39
CA ASP A 36 -2.51 17.55 6.29
C ASP A 36 -3.41 17.65 5.06
N GLN A 37 -2.84 17.77 3.87
CA GLN A 37 -3.59 17.97 2.63
C GLN A 37 -3.01 17.13 1.50
N GLN A 38 -3.88 16.43 0.77
CA GLN A 38 -3.52 15.63 -0.39
C GLN A 38 -4.06 16.30 -1.66
N PHE A 39 -3.15 16.64 -2.57
CA PHE A 39 -3.50 17.16 -3.91
C PHE A 39 -3.25 16.08 -4.95
N ILE A 40 -4.18 15.90 -5.87
CA ILE A 40 -4.10 14.92 -6.95
C ILE A 40 -4.60 15.58 -8.24
N ILE A 41 -3.80 15.53 -9.28
CA ILE A 41 -4.23 15.78 -10.66
C ILE A 41 -4.17 14.43 -11.37
N GLU A 42 -5.34 13.91 -11.71
CA GLU A 42 -5.53 12.61 -12.36
C GLU A 42 -6.08 12.84 -13.76
N THR A 43 -5.70 11.99 -14.71
CA THR A 43 -5.97 12.04 -16.17
C THR A 43 -5.04 12.95 -16.97
N GLY A 44 -4.84 12.57 -18.24
CA GLY A 44 -4.10 13.36 -19.22
C GLY A 44 -4.78 14.71 -19.48
N ASP A 45 -6.10 14.69 -19.66
CA ASP A 45 -6.88 15.90 -19.95
C ASP A 45 -6.78 16.92 -18.82
N SER A 46 -6.81 16.48 -17.56
CA SER A 46 -6.67 17.38 -16.41
C SER A 46 -5.25 17.94 -16.29
N LEU A 47 -4.22 17.14 -16.62
CA LEU A 47 -2.83 17.62 -16.66
C LEU A 47 -2.62 18.66 -17.78
N ILE A 48 -3.19 18.44 -18.97
CA ILE A 48 -3.15 19.39 -20.09
C ILE A 48 -3.92 20.67 -19.74
N GLN A 49 -5.14 20.54 -19.20
CA GLN A 49 -5.95 21.69 -18.79
C GLN A 49 -5.29 22.49 -17.67
N GLY A 50 -4.61 21.81 -16.75
CA GLY A 50 -3.88 22.40 -15.64
C GLY A 50 -2.52 22.98 -16.02
N ALA A 51 -2.09 22.90 -17.28
CA ALA A 51 -0.78 23.36 -17.70
C ALA A 51 -0.73 24.89 -17.91
N GLU A 52 0.37 25.49 -17.46
CA GLU A 52 0.79 26.84 -17.84
C GLU A 52 1.50 26.82 -19.20
N LEU A 53 2.32 25.78 -19.44
CA LEU A 53 3.14 25.65 -20.63
C LEU A 53 3.23 24.18 -21.06
N ILE A 54 3.10 23.92 -22.36
CA ILE A 54 3.19 22.58 -22.96
C ILE A 54 4.06 22.65 -24.20
N SER A 55 4.93 21.67 -24.40
CA SER A 55 5.63 21.43 -25.66
C SER A 55 5.74 19.94 -25.93
N ASN A 56 5.34 19.53 -27.14
CA ASN A 56 5.41 18.14 -27.63
C ASN A 56 4.73 17.11 -26.72
N ILE A 57 3.74 17.53 -25.92
CA ILE A 57 2.92 16.66 -25.07
C ILE A 57 1.45 16.84 -25.46
N THR A 58 0.71 15.74 -25.49
CA THR A 58 -0.73 15.67 -25.77
C THR A 58 -1.38 14.65 -24.84
N SER A 59 -2.71 14.71 -24.68
CA SER A 59 -3.46 13.61 -24.06
C SER A 59 -3.41 12.36 -24.94
N SER A 60 -3.47 11.19 -24.32
CA SER A 60 -3.79 9.91 -24.97
C SER A 60 -5.21 9.95 -25.54
N ASP A 61 -5.50 9.08 -26.51
CA ASP A 61 -6.80 9.05 -27.19
C ASP A 61 -7.99 8.81 -26.24
N ASP A 62 -7.74 8.12 -25.12
CA ASP A 62 -8.73 7.88 -24.06
C ASP A 62 -8.77 8.98 -22.98
N GLY A 63 -7.96 10.03 -23.11
CA GLY A 63 -7.84 11.15 -22.17
C GLY A 63 -7.16 10.82 -20.84
N LYS A 64 -6.77 9.55 -20.60
CA LYS A 64 -6.33 9.09 -19.27
C LYS A 64 -4.89 9.43 -18.92
N SER A 65 -4.04 9.69 -19.90
CA SER A 65 -2.63 10.00 -19.66
C SER A 65 -2.12 11.10 -20.60
N ILE A 66 -1.09 11.82 -20.20
CA ILE A 66 -0.29 12.60 -21.14
C ILE A 66 0.78 11.72 -21.79
N GLN A 67 1.14 12.04 -23.02
CA GLN A 67 2.15 11.35 -23.82
C GLN A 67 2.82 12.34 -24.79
N LEU A 68 3.93 11.93 -25.40
CA LEU A 68 4.58 12.68 -26.47
C LEU A 68 3.70 12.76 -27.71
N THR A 69 3.73 13.90 -28.40
CA THR A 69 3.12 14.03 -29.73
C THR A 69 3.83 13.12 -30.74
N GLU A 70 3.14 12.79 -31.84
CA GLU A 70 3.70 11.98 -32.92
C GLU A 70 5.05 12.57 -33.41
N GLY A 71 6.04 11.70 -33.60
CA GLY A 71 7.38 12.09 -34.05
C GLY A 71 8.30 12.71 -32.98
N ALA A 72 7.78 13.20 -31.85
CA ALA A 72 8.60 13.84 -30.82
C ALA A 72 9.37 12.82 -29.97
N THR A 73 10.65 13.08 -29.68
CA THR A 73 11.47 12.26 -28.76
C THR A 73 11.54 12.84 -27.36
N THR A 74 11.20 14.12 -27.20
CA THR A 74 11.23 14.86 -25.94
C THR A 74 10.02 15.77 -25.87
N GLY A 75 9.48 15.96 -24.67
CA GLY A 75 8.38 16.87 -24.40
C GLY A 75 8.42 17.35 -22.97
N TYR A 76 7.82 18.51 -22.71
CA TYR A 76 7.76 19.10 -21.38
C TYR A 76 6.41 19.75 -21.12
N LEU A 77 5.99 19.70 -19.86
CA LEU A 77 4.76 20.31 -19.37
C LEU A 77 5.06 21.01 -18.03
N ILE A 78 4.65 22.27 -17.88
CA ILE A 78 4.69 22.99 -16.61
C ILE A 78 3.25 23.20 -16.18
N LEU A 79 2.89 22.72 -14.99
CA LEU A 79 1.57 22.93 -14.40
C LEU A 79 1.44 24.36 -13.88
N ASN A 80 0.23 24.92 -13.87
CA ASN A 80 -0.03 26.18 -13.18
C ASN A 80 0.39 26.07 -11.70
N PRO A 81 0.81 27.17 -11.05
CA PRO A 81 1.07 27.18 -9.62
C PRO A 81 -0.13 26.64 -8.82
N GLN A 82 0.15 25.71 -7.91
CA GLN A 82 -0.84 25.10 -7.02
C GLN A 82 -0.69 25.70 -5.63
N SER A 83 -1.74 25.62 -4.82
CA SER A 83 -1.74 26.17 -3.47
C SER A 83 -2.44 25.27 -2.45
N SER A 84 -1.99 25.37 -1.20
CA SER A 84 -2.59 24.75 -0.04
C SER A 84 -3.24 25.80 0.86
N SER A 85 -4.32 25.41 1.53
CA SER A 85 -5.04 26.26 2.47
C SER A 85 -4.27 26.48 3.78
N HIS A 86 -3.41 25.53 4.14
CA HIS A 86 -2.50 25.60 5.27
C HIS A 86 -1.05 25.48 4.82
N PRO A 87 -0.11 26.14 5.53
CA PRO A 87 1.31 26.06 5.22
C PRO A 87 1.85 24.63 5.37
N PHE A 88 2.95 24.36 4.68
CA PHE A 88 3.69 23.12 4.80
C PHE A 88 5.20 23.37 4.71
N ASP A 89 5.96 22.47 5.30
CA ASP A 89 7.42 22.38 5.17
C ASP A 89 7.86 20.96 4.77
N ILE A 90 6.94 20.00 4.79
CA ILE A 90 7.16 18.63 4.34
C ILE A 90 6.18 18.28 3.23
N GLY A 91 6.70 17.83 2.09
CA GLY A 91 5.94 17.35 0.94
C GLY A 91 6.32 15.93 0.54
N LEU A 92 5.32 15.10 0.19
CA LEU A 92 5.48 13.74 -0.33
C LEU A 92 4.91 13.68 -1.75
N PRO A 93 5.74 13.86 -2.79
CA PRO A 93 5.32 13.71 -4.17
C PRO A 93 5.09 12.24 -4.50
N SER A 94 4.16 11.96 -5.41
CA SER A 94 3.96 10.64 -6.02
C SER A 94 3.36 10.79 -7.41
N TRP A 95 3.53 9.78 -8.25
CA TRP A 95 3.06 9.82 -9.63
C TRP A 95 2.76 8.41 -10.15
N ASN A 96 1.96 8.34 -11.21
CA ASN A 96 1.58 7.11 -11.89
C ASN A 96 1.68 7.32 -13.40
N GLY A 97 2.04 6.27 -14.13
CA GLY A 97 2.28 6.32 -15.56
C GLY A 97 2.84 5.00 -16.07
N THR A 98 3.27 4.97 -17.33
CA THR A 98 3.91 3.79 -17.92
C THR A 98 5.12 4.17 -18.76
N ALA A 99 6.09 3.27 -18.90
CA ALA A 99 7.22 3.45 -19.81
C ALA A 99 7.57 2.16 -20.57
N PRO A 100 7.93 2.23 -21.87
CA PRO A 100 8.27 1.05 -22.69
C PRO A 100 9.69 0.56 -22.39
N GLY A 101 9.87 -0.05 -21.22
CA GLY A 101 11.17 -0.54 -20.76
C GLY A 101 12.19 0.60 -20.61
N ASP A 102 13.45 0.33 -20.94
CA ASP A 102 14.55 1.30 -20.77
C ASP A 102 14.73 2.23 -21.98
N SER A 103 13.82 2.21 -22.96
CA SER A 103 13.93 3.06 -24.16
C SER A 103 13.17 4.38 -24.06
N GLY A 104 12.49 4.63 -22.94
CA GLY A 104 11.77 5.85 -22.66
C GLY A 104 11.46 5.97 -21.17
N GLY A 105 11.16 7.18 -20.72
CA GLY A 105 10.87 7.48 -19.32
C GLY A 105 10.38 8.90 -19.14
N PHE A 106 10.13 9.26 -17.89
CA PHE A 106 9.74 10.62 -17.54
C PHE A 106 10.37 11.06 -16.21
N ARG A 107 10.44 12.36 -16.01
CA ARG A 107 11.00 13.01 -14.83
C ARG A 107 10.01 14.04 -14.29
N ILE A 108 9.94 14.12 -12.97
CA ILE A 108 9.09 15.06 -12.24
C ILE A 108 9.98 16.04 -11.49
N LEU A 109 9.68 17.32 -11.65
CA LEU A 109 10.39 18.44 -11.05
C LEU A 109 9.41 19.27 -10.22
N ILE A 110 9.89 19.83 -9.12
CA ILE A 110 9.13 20.75 -8.29
C ILE A 110 9.89 22.05 -8.07
N ARG A 111 9.17 23.15 -7.92
CA ARG A 111 9.69 24.38 -7.33
C ARG A 111 8.69 24.96 -6.34
N VAL A 112 9.18 25.74 -5.39
CA VAL A 112 8.39 26.42 -4.37
C VAL A 112 8.77 27.90 -4.32
N PRO A 113 7.92 28.80 -3.80
CA PRO A 113 8.32 30.18 -3.57
C PRO A 113 9.57 30.24 -2.69
N HIS A 114 10.52 31.09 -3.06
CA HIS A 114 11.73 31.34 -2.28
C HIS A 114 12.21 32.78 -2.46
N SER A 115 12.38 33.49 -1.34
CA SER A 115 12.71 34.92 -1.36
C SER A 115 11.63 35.72 -2.12
N SER A 116 11.97 36.40 -3.21
CA SER A 116 11.04 37.19 -4.03
C SER A 116 10.63 36.52 -5.36
N ASP A 117 11.02 35.26 -5.58
CA ASP A 117 10.76 34.52 -6.83
C ASP A 117 10.52 33.03 -6.50
N TRP A 118 10.61 32.16 -7.49
CA TRP A 118 10.62 30.71 -7.34
C TRP A 118 12.02 30.17 -7.00
N SER A 119 12.06 29.07 -6.27
CA SER A 119 13.26 28.23 -6.18
C SER A 119 13.67 27.74 -7.58
N PRO A 120 14.93 27.32 -7.77
CA PRO A 120 15.27 26.48 -8.91
C PRO A 120 14.37 25.24 -8.98
N TRP A 121 14.24 24.66 -10.17
CA TRP A 121 13.61 23.35 -10.31
C TRP A 121 14.43 22.29 -9.59
N LEU A 122 13.77 21.56 -8.69
CA LEU A 122 14.31 20.45 -7.93
C LEU A 122 13.77 19.12 -8.48
N ASP A 123 14.64 18.14 -8.58
CA ASP A 123 14.36 16.82 -9.11
C ASP A 123 13.76 15.91 -8.02
N VAL A 124 12.43 15.74 -8.04
CA VAL A 124 11.75 14.88 -7.06
C VAL A 124 11.83 13.41 -7.42
N GLY A 125 12.02 13.10 -8.71
CA GLY A 125 12.35 11.76 -9.16
C GLY A 125 11.94 11.51 -10.61
N TYR A 126 12.11 10.25 -11.02
CA TYR A 126 11.96 9.83 -12.41
C TYR A 126 11.50 8.38 -12.48
N TRP A 127 10.95 8.01 -13.64
CA TRP A 127 10.73 6.63 -14.05
C TRP A 127 11.62 6.32 -15.25
N LYS A 128 12.37 5.21 -15.13
CA LYS A 128 13.48 4.79 -16.02
C LYS A 128 14.66 5.77 -16.02
N ALA A 129 15.76 5.34 -15.37
CA ALA A 129 16.85 6.20 -14.91
C ALA A 129 17.83 6.65 -16.00
N ASN A 130 17.94 5.85 -17.05
CA ASN A 130 19.01 5.92 -18.05
C ASN A 130 18.93 7.15 -18.97
N LEU A 131 17.96 8.04 -18.76
CA LEU A 131 17.70 9.21 -19.59
C LEU A 131 18.08 10.54 -18.91
N TRP A 132 18.49 10.50 -17.64
CA TRP A 132 18.68 11.71 -16.83
C TRP A 132 20.14 11.84 -16.41
N GLY A 133 20.75 12.99 -16.72
CA GLY A 133 22.16 13.26 -16.40
C GLY A 133 22.36 13.63 -14.93
N SER A 134 22.23 14.92 -14.60
CA SER A 134 22.43 15.45 -13.25
C SER A 134 21.11 15.83 -12.57
N ARG A 135 21.01 15.57 -11.26
CA ARG A 135 19.85 15.94 -10.45
C ARG A 135 20.16 17.17 -9.60
N ASN A 136 19.30 18.18 -9.68
CA ASN A 136 19.33 19.30 -8.74
C ASN A 136 18.43 18.98 -7.55
N LEU A 137 19.00 18.87 -6.35
CA LEU A 137 18.28 18.37 -5.18
C LEU A 137 18.21 19.39 -4.04
N ASN A 138 18.79 20.57 -4.18
CA ASN A 138 18.86 21.52 -3.08
C ASN A 138 18.89 22.97 -3.55
N PHE A 139 18.50 23.84 -2.65
CA PHE A 139 18.64 25.28 -2.73
C PHE A 139 18.74 25.84 -1.29
N SER A 140 18.91 27.14 -1.14
CA SER A 140 19.07 27.77 0.18
C SER A 140 17.87 27.63 1.12
N GLY A 141 16.66 27.39 0.59
CA GLY A 141 15.43 27.27 1.38
C GLY A 141 14.90 25.85 1.55
N GLY A 142 15.63 24.82 1.08
CA GLY A 142 15.16 23.44 1.18
C GLY A 142 15.89 22.46 0.28
N ARG A 143 15.43 21.21 0.29
CA ARG A 143 16.03 20.10 -0.44
C ARG A 143 15.04 18.97 -0.75
N ILE A 144 15.43 18.10 -1.65
CA ILE A 144 14.85 16.77 -1.85
C ILE A 144 15.68 15.79 -1.02
N ASN A 145 15.11 15.32 0.09
CA ASN A 145 15.68 14.26 0.90
C ASN A 145 15.12 12.92 0.42
N ILE A 146 15.80 12.35 -0.59
CA ILE A 146 15.44 11.10 -1.28
C ILE A 146 14.09 11.17 -2.00
N ASP A 147 12.99 11.10 -1.24
CA ASP A 147 11.59 11.09 -1.68
C ASP A 147 10.73 12.13 -0.95
N ILE A 148 11.34 12.96 -0.08
CA ILE A 148 10.67 14.00 0.69
C ILE A 148 11.14 15.38 0.19
N VAL A 149 10.19 16.26 -0.08
CA VAL A 149 10.45 17.70 -0.20
C VAL A 149 10.54 18.27 1.22
N GLU A 150 11.73 18.70 1.64
CA GLU A 150 11.97 19.32 2.94
C GLU A 150 12.29 20.80 2.75
N LEU A 151 11.49 21.67 3.34
CA LEU A 151 11.68 23.12 3.30
C LEU A 151 12.17 23.63 4.66
N TYR A 152 12.99 24.67 4.64
CA TYR A 152 13.47 25.34 5.85
C TYR A 152 12.54 26.48 6.28
N ASP A 153 11.75 27.00 5.33
CA ASP A 153 10.66 27.93 5.54
C ASP A 153 9.35 27.32 5.05
N TYR A 154 8.23 27.76 5.63
CA TYR A 154 6.91 27.27 5.26
C TYR A 154 6.47 27.87 3.92
N ALA A 155 5.90 27.03 3.07
CA ALA A 155 5.27 27.43 1.82
C ALA A 155 3.76 27.13 1.84
N THR A 156 3.02 27.84 1.00
CA THR A 156 1.60 27.54 0.69
C THR A 156 1.38 27.31 -0.80
N GLN A 157 2.46 27.34 -1.60
CA GLN A 157 2.41 27.17 -3.04
C GLN A 157 3.56 26.31 -3.51
N TRP A 158 3.35 25.64 -4.64
CA TRP A 158 4.36 24.90 -5.38
C TRP A 158 3.99 24.88 -6.85
N GLN A 159 4.92 24.41 -7.67
CA GLN A 159 4.68 24.18 -9.07
C GLN A 159 5.43 22.94 -9.54
N PHE A 160 4.80 22.15 -10.40
CA PHE A 160 5.40 20.97 -11.00
C PHE A 160 5.78 21.21 -12.46
N ALA A 161 6.89 20.62 -12.87
CA ALA A 161 7.22 20.41 -14.27
C ALA A 161 7.45 18.92 -14.52
N ILE A 162 7.08 18.49 -15.72
CA ILE A 162 7.15 17.10 -16.19
C ILE A 162 7.95 17.11 -17.48
N GLU A 163 8.92 16.22 -17.57
CA GLU A 163 9.71 15.97 -18.78
C GLU A 163 9.50 14.53 -19.21
N ILE A 164 9.18 14.28 -20.48
CA ILE A 164 9.01 12.93 -21.05
C ILE A 164 10.02 12.76 -22.18
N ASN A 165 10.78 11.66 -22.17
CA ASN A 165 11.82 11.36 -23.16
C ASN A 165 11.72 9.92 -23.68
N ARG A 166 12.08 9.71 -24.94
CA ARG A 166 12.29 8.40 -25.57
C ARG A 166 13.48 8.43 -26.53
N ASN A 167 14.17 7.30 -26.68
CA ASN A 167 15.41 7.22 -27.48
C ASN A 167 15.21 7.49 -28.97
N SER A 168 14.04 7.18 -29.52
CA SER A 168 13.67 7.49 -30.90
C SER A 168 12.16 7.60 -31.06
N ALA A 169 11.71 8.24 -32.14
CA ALA A 169 10.29 8.39 -32.46
C ALA A 169 9.56 7.05 -32.68
N SER A 170 10.29 5.96 -32.96
CA SER A 170 9.74 4.61 -33.14
C SER A 170 9.42 3.88 -31.84
N VAL A 171 10.01 4.31 -30.72
CA VAL A 171 9.70 3.78 -29.39
C VAL A 171 8.34 4.33 -28.96
N THR A 172 7.46 3.52 -28.38
CA THR A 172 6.18 4.01 -27.82
C THR A 172 6.42 5.19 -26.87
N SER A 173 5.51 6.15 -26.78
CA SER A 173 5.68 7.21 -25.79
C SER A 173 5.53 6.63 -24.38
N PRO A 174 6.38 7.02 -23.42
CA PRO A 174 6.01 6.93 -22.01
C PRO A 174 4.74 7.75 -21.76
N THR A 175 3.98 7.36 -20.74
CA THR A 175 2.75 8.03 -20.36
C THR A 175 2.77 8.41 -18.88
N LEU A 176 2.06 9.48 -18.53
CA LEU A 176 1.85 9.89 -17.14
C LEU A 176 0.36 10.16 -16.92
N SER A 177 -0.25 9.50 -15.96
CA SER A 177 -1.69 9.56 -15.70
C SER A 177 -2.06 10.31 -14.42
N LEU A 178 -1.11 10.46 -13.50
CA LEU A 178 -1.38 11.06 -12.20
C LEU A 178 -0.13 11.72 -11.62
N VAL A 179 -0.29 12.94 -11.12
CA VAL A 179 0.68 13.61 -10.24
C VAL A 179 -0.01 13.98 -8.93
N SER A 180 0.63 13.65 -7.82
CA SER A 180 0.11 13.78 -6.47
C SER A 180 1.14 14.43 -5.56
N PHE A 181 0.67 15.31 -4.67
CA PHE A 181 1.50 15.94 -3.66
C PHE A 181 0.75 16.00 -2.33
N PHE A 182 1.25 15.24 -1.37
CA PHE A 182 0.80 15.33 0.00
C PHE A 182 1.64 16.36 0.74
N VAL A 183 1.02 17.31 1.43
CA VAL A 183 1.73 18.35 2.17
C VAL A 183 1.35 18.33 3.65
N SER A 184 2.32 18.61 4.50
CA SER A 184 2.15 18.61 5.96
C SER A 184 3.03 19.64 6.65
N ASP A 185 2.55 20.09 7.81
CA ASP A 185 3.18 21.09 8.68
C ASP A 185 3.87 20.41 9.87
N SER A 186 5.19 20.40 9.91
CA SER A 186 5.97 19.72 10.94
C SER A 186 5.64 20.19 12.36
N ARG A 187 5.19 21.43 12.57
CA ARG A 187 4.78 21.97 13.90
C ARG A 187 3.59 21.22 14.48
N THR A 188 2.70 20.78 13.60
CA THR A 188 1.53 20.02 13.99
C THR A 188 1.88 18.54 14.08
N THR A 189 2.61 18.00 13.11
CA THR A 189 2.85 16.55 12.99
C THR A 189 3.79 15.94 14.04
N GLN A 190 4.50 16.76 14.83
CA GLN A 190 5.36 16.30 15.92
C GLN A 190 4.59 15.94 17.21
N ASN A 191 3.42 16.53 17.45
CA ASN A 191 2.66 16.35 18.69
C ASN A 191 1.58 15.28 18.53
N ILE A 192 1.94 14.02 18.74
CA ILE A 192 1.05 12.87 18.53
C ILE A 192 0.28 12.55 19.81
N ASN A 193 -1.05 12.51 19.71
CA ASN A 193 -1.91 12.06 20.82
C ASN A 193 -1.99 10.53 20.86
N TYR A 194 -0.99 9.90 21.47
CA TYR A 194 -0.94 8.45 21.60
C TYR A 194 -2.13 7.88 22.36
N THR A 195 -2.64 8.57 23.38
CA THR A 195 -3.83 8.10 24.12
C THR A 195 -5.02 7.92 23.17
N SER A 196 -5.26 8.89 22.28
CA SER A 196 -6.32 8.78 21.27
C SER A 196 -6.06 7.63 20.29
N ILE A 197 -4.84 7.48 19.80
CA ILE A 197 -4.47 6.41 18.83
C ILE A 197 -4.61 5.02 19.45
N LEU A 198 -4.22 4.85 20.71
CA LEU A 198 -4.31 3.56 21.40
C LEU A 198 -5.76 3.18 21.71
N ASN A 199 -6.59 4.18 22.01
CA ASN A 199 -8.02 4.01 22.26
C ASN A 199 -8.86 3.89 20.97
N ASP A 200 -8.29 4.24 19.81
CA ASP A 200 -8.95 4.13 18.51
C ASP A 200 -9.20 2.66 18.18
N CYS A 201 -10.47 2.24 18.16
CA CYS A 201 -10.88 0.85 17.99
C CYS A 201 -11.68 0.69 16.68
N PRO A 202 -11.02 0.60 15.52
CA PRO A 202 -11.70 0.45 14.25
C PRO A 202 -12.37 -0.93 14.12
N GLU A 203 -13.49 -0.97 13.41
CA GLU A 203 -14.21 -2.21 13.10
C GLU A 203 -13.32 -3.25 12.40
N PRO A 204 -13.49 -4.55 12.73
CA PRO A 204 -12.67 -5.62 12.18
C PRO A 204 -12.78 -5.69 10.66
N ILE A 205 -11.65 -5.97 10.02
CA ILE A 205 -11.55 -6.24 8.59
C ILE A 205 -10.28 -7.06 8.37
N PHE A 206 -10.30 -7.97 7.42
CA PHE A 206 -9.11 -8.71 7.03
C PHE A 206 -9.02 -8.85 5.52
N ILE A 207 -7.88 -8.42 4.97
CA ILE A 207 -7.53 -8.53 3.57
C ILE A 207 -6.60 -9.72 3.40
N THR A 208 -7.04 -10.68 2.59
CA THR A 208 -6.22 -11.84 2.23
C THR A 208 -5.21 -11.48 1.15
N THR A 209 -4.04 -12.12 1.21
CA THR A 209 -3.03 -12.09 0.15
C THR A 209 -2.14 -13.32 0.24
N THR A 210 -1.39 -13.61 -0.82
CA THR A 210 -0.26 -14.54 -0.77
C THR A 210 0.88 -13.87 -0.04
N PHE A 211 1.25 -14.41 1.12
CA PHE A 211 2.34 -13.87 1.92
C PHE A 211 3.70 -14.07 1.24
N LEU A 212 4.53 -13.03 1.24
CA LEU A 212 5.88 -13.06 0.69
C LEU A 212 6.91 -12.68 1.76
N ALA A 213 7.88 -13.56 1.97
CA ALA A 213 9.04 -13.30 2.81
C ALA A 213 10.21 -12.77 1.97
N GLN A 214 10.70 -11.57 2.26
CA GLN A 214 11.76 -10.89 1.49
C GLN A 214 13.04 -11.72 1.37
N TYR A 215 13.41 -12.44 2.42
CA TYR A 215 14.61 -13.27 2.46
C TYR A 215 14.50 -14.55 1.62
N ARG A 216 13.28 -14.94 1.24
CA ARG A 216 13.04 -16.09 0.35
C ARG A 216 12.95 -15.70 -1.12
N ILE A 217 12.70 -14.42 -1.41
CA ILE A 217 12.68 -13.90 -2.79
C ILE A 217 14.09 -13.89 -3.38
N SER A 218 15.08 -13.46 -2.59
CA SER A 218 16.48 -13.45 -3.03
C SER A 218 17.43 -13.51 -1.85
N SER A 219 18.44 -14.37 -1.93
CA SER A 219 19.55 -14.42 -0.98
C SER A 219 20.46 -13.19 -1.07
N GLU A 220 20.49 -12.50 -2.23
CA GLU A 220 21.39 -11.38 -2.49
C GLU A 220 20.81 -10.04 -2.02
N ILE A 221 19.53 -9.80 -2.36
CA ILE A 221 18.87 -8.50 -2.10
C ILE A 221 17.77 -8.59 -1.03
N GLY A 222 17.46 -9.77 -0.52
CA GLY A 222 16.37 -10.02 0.43
C GLY A 222 16.36 -9.09 1.65
N GLY A 223 17.54 -8.74 2.18
CA GLY A 223 17.65 -7.80 3.31
C GLY A 223 17.32 -6.33 3.00
N ARG A 224 17.02 -5.98 1.75
CA ARG A 224 16.89 -4.59 1.28
C ARG A 224 15.58 -4.30 0.53
N ILE A 225 14.71 -5.30 0.36
CA ILE A 225 13.54 -5.25 -0.54
C ILE A 225 12.20 -5.29 0.21
N CYS A 226 12.15 -4.86 1.48
CA CYS A 226 10.90 -4.84 2.26
C CYS A 226 9.79 -4.03 1.58
N SER A 227 10.15 -2.87 1.00
CA SER A 227 9.20 -1.99 0.28
C SER A 227 8.61 -2.65 -0.97
N PRO A 228 9.39 -3.10 -1.97
CA PRO A 228 8.83 -3.77 -3.13
C PRO A 228 8.15 -5.12 -2.79
N THR A 229 8.62 -5.86 -1.79
CA THR A 229 7.95 -7.10 -1.35
C THR A 229 6.56 -6.82 -0.77
N THR A 230 6.44 -5.74 0.03
CA THR A 230 5.14 -5.29 0.56
C THR A 230 4.18 -4.91 -0.55
N VAL A 231 4.65 -4.19 -1.58
CA VAL A 231 3.80 -3.80 -2.71
C VAL A 231 3.44 -5.00 -3.59
N ALA A 232 4.33 -5.98 -3.75
CA ALA A 232 3.98 -7.24 -4.40
C ALA A 232 2.85 -7.97 -3.65
N MET A 233 2.88 -8.03 -2.30
CA MET A 233 1.76 -8.55 -1.51
C MET A 233 0.46 -7.73 -1.69
N ILE A 234 0.56 -6.42 -1.89
CA ILE A 234 -0.60 -5.58 -2.21
C ILE A 234 -1.20 -5.97 -3.57
N LEU A 235 -0.38 -6.12 -4.62
CA LEU A 235 -0.83 -6.54 -5.95
C LEU A 235 -1.48 -7.94 -5.90
N LEU A 236 -0.86 -8.88 -5.20
CA LEU A 236 -1.40 -10.23 -5.00
C LEU A 236 -2.74 -10.21 -4.24
N SER A 237 -2.96 -9.25 -3.34
CA SER A 237 -4.25 -9.08 -2.65
C SER A 237 -5.39 -8.60 -3.54
N TYR A 238 -5.06 -8.09 -4.73
CA TYR A 238 -6.01 -7.76 -5.79
C TYR A 238 -6.14 -8.87 -6.83
N GLY A 239 -5.45 -10.00 -6.66
CA GLY A 239 -5.38 -11.06 -7.67
C GLY A 239 -4.53 -10.69 -8.89
N ILE A 240 -3.67 -9.67 -8.77
CA ILE A 240 -2.76 -9.25 -9.84
C ILE A 240 -1.49 -10.09 -9.74
N GLU A 241 -1.17 -10.81 -10.80
CA GLU A 241 0.07 -11.59 -10.90
C GLU A 241 1.29 -10.67 -10.94
N VAL A 242 2.32 -11.03 -10.17
CA VAL A 242 3.57 -10.28 -10.08
C VAL A 242 4.72 -11.23 -9.74
N ASP A 243 5.84 -11.10 -10.45
CA ASP A 243 7.10 -11.69 -10.03
C ASP A 243 7.76 -10.76 -9.00
N PRO A 244 7.87 -11.16 -7.71
CA PRO A 244 8.37 -10.28 -6.67
C PRO A 244 9.87 -9.94 -6.81
N LEU A 245 10.67 -10.82 -7.43
CA LEU A 245 12.08 -10.52 -7.69
C LEU A 245 12.18 -9.47 -8.79
N GLN A 246 11.49 -9.68 -9.91
CA GLN A 246 11.50 -8.73 -11.02
C GLN A 246 10.93 -7.37 -10.59
N PHE A 247 9.82 -7.36 -9.83
CA PHE A 247 9.27 -6.13 -9.27
C PHE A 247 10.29 -5.38 -8.41
N ALA A 248 11.06 -6.09 -7.57
CA ALA A 248 12.11 -5.47 -6.78
C ALA A 248 13.23 -4.89 -7.66
N LEU A 249 13.70 -5.63 -8.68
CA LEU A 249 14.73 -5.17 -9.61
C LEU A 249 14.30 -3.92 -10.38
N ASP A 250 13.07 -3.89 -10.88
CA ASP A 250 12.51 -2.73 -11.60
C ASP A 250 12.35 -1.49 -10.69
N THR A 251 12.12 -1.73 -9.39
CA THR A 251 12.02 -0.67 -8.39
C THR A 251 13.37 -0.06 -8.02
N TYR A 252 14.49 -0.75 -8.27
CA TYR A 252 15.80 -0.28 -7.85
C TYR A 252 16.09 1.14 -8.36
N ASP A 253 16.48 2.03 -7.46
CA ASP A 253 16.93 3.37 -7.80
C ASP A 253 18.47 3.37 -7.91
N PRO A 254 19.05 3.56 -9.12
CA PRO A 254 20.50 3.53 -9.30
C PRO A 254 21.22 4.76 -8.72
N TYR A 255 20.52 5.87 -8.53
CA TYR A 255 21.10 7.09 -7.97
C TYR A 255 21.27 6.96 -6.45
N TRP A 256 20.19 6.58 -5.76
CA TRP A 256 20.18 6.39 -4.30
C TRP A 256 20.69 5.00 -3.87
N LYS A 257 20.79 4.05 -4.81
CA LYS A 257 21.22 2.67 -4.60
C LYS A 257 20.36 1.91 -3.58
N ILE A 258 19.06 2.18 -3.57
CA ILE A 258 18.08 1.56 -2.68
C ILE A 258 16.85 1.09 -3.46
N PHE A 259 16.07 0.21 -2.84
CA PHE A 259 14.84 -0.35 -3.41
C PHE A 259 13.57 0.31 -2.87
N GLY A 260 13.70 1.28 -1.96
CA GLY A 260 12.61 1.82 -1.16
C GLY A 260 12.36 3.31 -1.35
N VAL A 261 12.65 3.89 -2.51
CA VAL A 261 12.25 5.27 -2.85
C VAL A 261 10.73 5.29 -3.02
N TRP A 262 10.01 5.93 -2.11
CA TRP A 262 8.55 5.79 -1.99
C TRP A 262 7.75 6.04 -3.28
N PRO A 263 7.88 7.19 -3.98
CA PRO A 263 7.15 7.43 -5.21
C PRO A 263 7.56 6.49 -6.35
N ARG A 264 8.79 5.97 -6.33
CA ARG A 264 9.27 5.02 -7.34
C ARG A 264 8.59 3.66 -7.20
N VAL A 265 8.37 3.20 -5.96
CA VAL A 265 7.68 1.93 -5.71
C VAL A 265 6.20 2.05 -6.09
N VAL A 266 5.58 3.18 -5.75
CA VAL A 266 4.20 3.51 -6.18
C VAL A 266 4.09 3.57 -7.71
N GLN A 267 5.04 4.22 -8.37
CA GLN A 267 5.10 4.26 -9.83
C GLN A 267 5.22 2.86 -10.44
N ASN A 268 6.11 2.00 -9.91
CA ASN A 268 6.23 0.64 -10.44
C ASN A 268 4.92 -0.15 -10.29
N ALA A 269 4.22 0.01 -9.16
CA ALA A 269 2.90 -0.60 -8.99
C ALA A 269 1.93 -0.17 -10.10
N SER A 270 1.99 1.09 -10.54
CA SER A 270 1.07 1.60 -11.56
C SER A 270 1.18 0.92 -12.93
N GLU A 271 2.33 0.32 -13.25
CA GLU A 271 2.53 -0.52 -14.46
C GLU A 271 1.67 -1.80 -14.42
N TYR A 272 1.14 -2.17 -13.24
CA TYR A 272 0.31 -3.36 -13.01
C TYR A 272 -1.20 -3.05 -12.96
N GLY A 273 -1.63 -1.88 -13.46
CA GLY A 273 -3.07 -1.55 -13.56
C GLY A 273 -3.71 -1.10 -12.25
N VAL A 274 -2.90 -0.61 -11.31
CA VAL A 274 -3.34 0.07 -10.09
C VAL A 274 -2.95 1.55 -10.14
N LYS A 275 -3.54 2.34 -9.25
CA LYS A 275 -3.11 3.71 -8.95
C LYS A 275 -2.70 3.81 -7.51
N GLY A 276 -1.61 4.52 -7.24
CA GLY A 276 -1.14 4.73 -5.88
C GLY A 276 -0.68 6.15 -5.61
N THR A 277 -0.67 6.50 -4.32
CA THR A 277 -0.09 7.74 -3.82
C THR A 277 0.73 7.47 -2.57
N VAL A 278 1.65 8.39 -2.26
CA VAL A 278 2.30 8.46 -0.95
C VAL A 278 1.56 9.49 -0.11
N THR A 279 1.12 9.08 1.09
CA THR A 279 0.27 9.89 1.98
C THR A 279 0.66 9.71 3.45
N ARG A 280 -0.05 10.35 4.37
CA ARG A 280 0.02 10.10 5.81
C ARG A 280 -1.35 9.77 6.40
N TYR A 281 -1.36 8.95 7.44
CA TYR A 281 -2.52 8.66 8.28
C TYR A 281 -2.28 9.13 9.71
N ARG A 282 -3.34 9.57 10.39
CA ARG A 282 -3.28 10.08 11.76
C ARG A 282 -4.05 9.24 12.76
N THR A 283 -4.91 8.34 12.28
CA THR A 283 -5.68 7.41 13.11
C THR A 283 -5.75 6.02 12.47
N TRP A 284 -6.00 4.99 13.28
CA TRP A 284 -6.28 3.65 12.77
C TRP A 284 -7.62 3.59 12.04
N SER A 285 -8.62 4.36 12.50
CA SER A 285 -9.92 4.50 11.85
C SER A 285 -9.82 5.07 10.43
N GLU A 286 -9.00 6.10 10.19
CA GLU A 286 -8.73 6.60 8.83
C GLU A 286 -8.13 5.50 7.93
N ALA A 287 -7.14 4.77 8.43
CA ALA A 287 -6.53 3.67 7.69
C ALA A 287 -7.56 2.56 7.38
N ARG A 288 -8.41 2.21 8.36
CA ARG A 288 -9.50 1.23 8.18
C ARG A 288 -10.49 1.67 7.12
N GLU A 289 -10.88 2.94 7.07
CA GLU A 289 -11.80 3.44 6.05
C GLU A 289 -11.27 3.24 4.63
N VAL A 290 -9.97 3.41 4.43
CA VAL A 290 -9.33 3.16 3.14
C VAL A 290 -9.40 1.68 2.77
N LEU A 291 -9.10 0.79 3.70
CA LEU A 291 -9.22 -0.66 3.47
C LEU A 291 -10.66 -1.04 3.11
N ALA A 292 -11.64 -0.50 3.83
CA ALA A 292 -13.06 -0.73 3.59
C ALA A 292 -13.52 -0.22 2.21
N LYS A 293 -12.89 0.83 1.68
CA LYS A 293 -13.13 1.36 0.32
C LYS A 293 -12.35 0.59 -0.77
N GLY A 294 -11.73 -0.52 -0.43
CA GLY A 294 -10.97 -1.36 -1.37
C GLY A 294 -9.52 -0.95 -1.58
N GLY A 295 -9.02 0.06 -0.86
CA GLY A 295 -7.61 0.44 -0.90
C GLY A 295 -6.72 -0.56 -0.15
N ARG A 296 -5.41 -0.50 -0.41
CA ARG A 296 -4.37 -1.23 0.34
C ARG A 296 -3.31 -0.26 0.82
N ILE A 297 -2.79 -0.54 2.01
CA ILE A 297 -1.87 0.36 2.72
C ILE A 297 -0.55 -0.38 2.96
N GLY A 298 0.55 0.20 2.46
CA GLY A 298 1.91 -0.13 2.86
C GLY A 298 2.41 0.88 3.89
N MET A 299 2.63 0.46 5.13
CA MET A 299 3.02 1.33 6.24
C MET A 299 4.53 1.46 6.36
N SER A 300 5.03 2.70 6.42
CA SER A 300 6.44 2.99 6.72
C SER A 300 6.67 3.08 8.22
N ILE A 301 7.22 2.01 8.78
CA ILE A 301 7.43 1.83 10.22
C ILE A 301 8.93 1.97 10.59
N GLY A 302 9.22 2.11 11.88
CA GLY A 302 10.59 2.19 12.40
C GLY A 302 10.65 1.96 13.92
N SER A 303 11.38 2.81 14.64
CA SER A 303 11.60 2.58 16.08
C SER A 303 10.27 2.65 16.85
N PRO A 304 9.98 1.72 17.78
CA PRO A 304 10.91 0.76 18.39
C PRO A 304 11.07 -0.58 17.66
N LEU A 305 10.22 -0.90 16.68
CA LEU A 305 10.21 -2.22 16.04
C LEU A 305 11.39 -2.45 15.10
N TYR A 306 11.75 -1.44 14.29
CA TYR A 306 12.77 -1.52 13.26
C TYR A 306 13.57 -0.20 13.16
N THR A 307 14.70 -0.18 12.46
CA THR A 307 15.36 1.10 12.10
C THR A 307 14.61 1.83 10.99
N GLY A 308 14.13 1.07 10.00
CA GLY A 308 13.20 1.48 8.96
C GLY A 308 12.72 0.25 8.21
N HIS A 309 11.41 0.13 8.01
CA HIS A 309 10.81 -1.04 7.41
C HIS A 309 9.47 -0.70 6.74
N LEU A 310 9.05 -1.50 5.77
CA LEU A 310 7.73 -1.39 5.17
C LEU A 310 6.96 -2.69 5.40
N VAL A 311 5.69 -2.57 5.82
CA VAL A 311 4.78 -3.69 6.05
C VAL A 311 3.41 -3.40 5.45
N MET A 312 2.67 -4.41 5.02
CA MET A 312 1.30 -4.22 4.53
C MET A 312 0.33 -4.27 5.71
N LEU A 313 -0.55 -3.28 5.83
CA LEU A 313 -1.68 -3.36 6.77
C LEU A 313 -2.74 -4.29 6.18
N ALA A 314 -2.90 -5.46 6.80
CA ALA A 314 -3.86 -6.48 6.40
C ALA A 314 -5.27 -6.23 6.98
N GLY A 315 -5.37 -5.43 8.04
CA GLY A 315 -6.64 -5.03 8.63
C GLY A 315 -6.61 -4.93 10.14
N PHE A 316 -7.72 -5.26 10.79
CA PHE A 316 -7.93 -5.09 12.22
C PHE A 316 -8.68 -6.27 12.83
N THR A 317 -8.33 -6.65 14.06
CA THR A 317 -9.06 -7.66 14.85
C THR A 317 -10.37 -7.09 15.41
N GLU A 318 -11.17 -7.94 16.07
CA GLU A 318 -12.39 -7.52 16.79
C GLU A 318 -12.13 -6.48 17.89
N ASN A 319 -10.91 -6.44 18.44
CA ASN A 319 -10.49 -5.46 19.44
C ASN A 319 -9.84 -4.20 18.82
N GLY A 320 -9.91 -4.06 17.50
CA GLY A 320 -9.28 -2.97 16.77
C GLY A 320 -7.74 -3.02 16.80
N ASP A 321 -7.16 -4.21 17.00
CA ASP A 321 -5.70 -4.38 16.92
C ASP A 321 -5.27 -4.52 15.46
N PRO A 322 -4.24 -3.79 15.00
CA PRO A 322 -3.77 -3.85 13.63
C PRO A 322 -3.12 -5.20 13.30
N ILE A 323 -3.52 -5.76 12.16
CA ILE A 323 -3.00 -6.99 11.57
C ILE A 323 -2.13 -6.60 10.38
N VAL A 324 -0.91 -7.14 10.27
CA VAL A 324 0.03 -6.77 9.20
C VAL A 324 0.71 -7.95 8.54
N HIS A 325 0.98 -7.86 7.24
CA HIS A 325 1.93 -8.75 6.58
C HIS A 325 3.32 -8.11 6.61
N ASP A 326 4.21 -8.69 7.42
CA ASP A 326 5.59 -8.25 7.60
C ASP A 326 6.54 -9.09 6.73
N PRO A 327 7.12 -8.52 5.65
CA PRO A 327 7.96 -9.28 4.74
C PRO A 327 9.27 -9.79 5.37
N ALA A 328 9.68 -9.28 6.54
CA ALA A 328 10.88 -9.75 7.22
C ALA A 328 10.68 -11.09 7.95
N ARG A 329 9.45 -11.60 8.06
CA ARG A 329 9.15 -12.86 8.75
C ARG A 329 9.47 -14.07 7.86
N THR A 330 10.06 -15.10 8.46
CA THR A 330 10.60 -16.28 7.76
C THR A 330 9.74 -17.53 7.85
N TYR A 331 8.69 -17.56 8.68
CA TYR A 331 7.76 -18.68 8.77
C TYR A 331 6.53 -18.40 7.92
N ASP A 332 6.00 -19.44 7.25
CA ASP A 332 4.81 -19.37 6.39
C ASP A 332 3.60 -19.03 7.29
N GLY A 333 3.40 -17.74 7.53
CA GLY A 333 2.44 -17.26 8.52
C GLY A 333 1.79 -16.02 7.97
N TYR A 334 0.55 -16.19 7.51
CA TYR A 334 -0.38 -15.09 7.34
C TYR A 334 -0.28 -14.10 8.50
N ALA A 335 -0.41 -12.82 8.16
CA ALA A 335 -0.75 -11.70 9.03
C ALA A 335 -0.33 -11.78 10.51
N HIS A 336 0.71 -11.02 10.86
CA HIS A 336 1.19 -10.84 12.21
C HIS A 336 0.39 -9.74 12.94
N VAL A 337 0.03 -9.98 14.20
CA VAL A 337 -0.51 -8.94 15.09
C VAL A 337 0.63 -8.43 15.94
N PHE A 338 1.05 -7.18 15.70
CA PHE A 338 1.99 -6.51 16.58
C PHE A 338 1.26 -6.02 17.84
N ASN A 339 2.01 -5.83 18.92
CA ASN A 339 1.53 -5.01 20.02
C ASN A 339 1.12 -3.63 19.48
N LYS A 340 -0.15 -3.26 19.67
CA LYS A 340 -0.73 -2.01 19.13
C LYS A 340 0.02 -0.77 19.61
N TYR A 341 0.55 -0.77 20.84
CA TYR A 341 1.35 0.33 21.36
C TYR A 341 2.66 0.51 20.59
N ASP A 342 3.44 -0.56 20.43
CA ASP A 342 4.72 -0.48 19.73
C ASP A 342 4.54 -0.18 18.24
N LEU A 343 3.53 -0.76 17.59
CA LEU A 343 3.25 -0.46 16.18
C LEU A 343 2.74 0.97 16.00
N SER A 344 1.87 1.46 16.89
CA SER A 344 1.41 2.87 16.84
C SER A 344 2.57 3.83 16.99
N ARG A 345 3.51 3.57 17.91
CA ARG A 345 4.74 4.36 18.03
C ARG A 345 5.60 4.22 16.78
N SER A 346 5.77 3.02 16.27
CA SER A 346 6.61 2.74 15.10
C SER A 346 6.14 3.44 13.83
N TRP A 347 4.83 3.56 13.64
CA TRP A 347 4.23 4.17 12.43
C TRP A 347 3.93 5.66 12.62
N PHE A 348 3.14 6.03 13.63
CA PHE A 348 2.68 7.41 13.78
C PHE A 348 3.81 8.36 14.22
N ALA A 349 4.80 7.91 15.01
CA ALA A 349 5.97 8.75 15.34
C ALA A 349 6.79 9.16 14.11
N LYS A 350 6.71 8.36 13.03
CA LYS A 350 7.31 8.66 11.72
C LYS A 350 6.39 9.48 10.82
N GLY A 351 5.33 10.05 11.38
CA GLY A 351 4.33 10.84 10.66
C GLY A 351 3.23 10.01 9.99
N GLY A 352 3.15 8.70 10.23
CA GLY A 352 2.09 7.86 9.66
C GLY A 352 2.19 7.70 8.15
N VAL A 353 3.40 7.82 7.58
CA VAL A 353 3.62 7.74 6.14
C VAL A 353 3.23 6.36 5.61
N ALA A 354 2.56 6.34 4.46
CA ALA A 354 2.14 5.12 3.79
C ALA A 354 2.06 5.25 2.27
N TYR A 355 2.11 4.09 1.61
CA TYR A 355 1.65 3.93 0.24
C TYR A 355 0.17 3.57 0.31
N THR A 356 -0.65 4.24 -0.50
CA THR A 356 -2.07 3.95 -0.61
C THR A 356 -2.37 3.61 -2.06
N ILE A 357 -2.78 2.37 -2.30
CA ILE A 357 -2.94 1.81 -3.64
C ILE A 357 -4.39 1.37 -3.82
N PHE A 358 -4.97 1.64 -4.99
CA PHE A 358 -6.30 1.23 -5.42
C PHE A 358 -6.21 0.62 -6.83
N PRO A 359 -7.08 -0.33 -7.21
CA PRO A 359 -7.19 -0.72 -8.61
C PRO A 359 -7.74 0.43 -9.46
N ASN A 360 -7.35 0.47 -10.74
CA ASN A 360 -7.80 1.52 -11.66
C ASN A 360 -9.31 1.47 -11.96
N ASP A 361 -9.93 0.29 -11.85
CA ASP A 361 -11.37 0.11 -11.99
C ASP A 361 -11.99 -0.26 -10.64
N THR A 362 -12.66 0.69 -10.02
CA THR A 362 -13.34 0.51 -8.72
C THR A 362 -14.55 -0.42 -8.82
N SER A 363 -15.00 -0.76 -10.03
CA SER A 363 -16.05 -1.76 -10.28
C SER A 363 -15.61 -3.18 -9.89
N ALA A 364 -14.30 -3.42 -9.73
CA ALA A 364 -13.72 -4.72 -9.40
C ALA A 364 -13.56 -5.00 -7.89
N VAL A 365 -13.86 -4.03 -7.01
CA VAL A 365 -13.71 -4.23 -5.56
C VAL A 365 -15.00 -3.91 -4.84
N SER A 366 -15.87 -4.93 -4.75
CA SER A 366 -16.89 -4.94 -3.72
C SER A 366 -16.21 -4.85 -2.35
N PRO A 367 -16.65 -3.96 -1.44
CA PRO A 367 -16.21 -4.04 -0.05
C PRO A 367 -16.60 -5.43 0.45
N VAL A 368 -15.61 -6.24 0.82
CA VAL A 368 -15.87 -7.50 1.52
C VAL A 368 -16.32 -7.12 2.92
N ILE A 369 -17.61 -6.81 3.05
CA ILE A 369 -18.31 -6.89 4.33
C ILE A 369 -18.44 -8.37 4.60
N ILE A 370 -17.76 -8.88 5.62
CA ILE A 370 -17.96 -10.24 6.11
C ILE A 370 -19.35 -10.27 6.76
N ALA A 371 -20.38 -10.45 5.94
CA ALA A 371 -21.60 -11.10 6.38
C ALA A 371 -21.33 -12.60 6.25
N GLU A 372 -21.46 -13.33 7.36
CA GLU A 372 -21.41 -14.79 7.40
C GLU A 372 -22.29 -15.36 6.28
N ARG A 373 -21.66 -15.83 5.20
CA ARG A 373 -22.34 -16.62 4.19
C ARG A 373 -21.41 -17.76 3.82
N GLN A 374 -21.82 -18.96 4.21
CA GLN A 374 -21.27 -20.22 3.75
C GLN A 374 -21.13 -20.18 2.22
N GLN A 375 -19.90 -20.07 1.71
CA GLN A 375 -19.60 -20.32 0.31
C GLN A 375 -19.01 -21.72 0.21
N SER A 376 -19.70 -22.60 -0.54
CA SER A 376 -19.14 -23.88 -0.97
C SER A 376 -17.90 -23.60 -1.85
N PRO A 377 -16.76 -24.25 -1.59
CA PRO A 377 -15.49 -23.88 -2.19
C PRO A 377 -15.36 -24.41 -3.61
N THR A 378 -14.90 -23.55 -4.50
CA THR A 378 -14.33 -23.91 -5.80
C THR A 378 -13.03 -24.70 -5.53
N ASN A 379 -13.09 -26.03 -5.73
CA ASN A 379 -11.98 -27.00 -5.79
C ASN A 379 -10.76 -26.76 -4.87
N LEU A 380 -10.93 -26.91 -3.56
CA LEU A 380 -9.79 -27.14 -2.65
C LEU A 380 -9.24 -28.56 -2.86
N SER A 381 -7.92 -28.80 -2.75
CA SER A 381 -7.39 -30.17 -2.82
C SER A 381 -7.68 -30.98 -1.56
N PHE A 382 -8.11 -30.33 -0.47
CA PHE A 382 -8.67 -30.97 0.71
C PHE A 382 -9.74 -30.11 1.39
N GLU A 383 -10.59 -30.73 2.20
CA GLU A 383 -11.58 -30.08 3.07
C GLU A 383 -11.24 -30.41 4.53
N LEU A 384 -11.10 -29.39 5.39
CA LEU A 384 -10.86 -29.57 6.83
C LEU A 384 -12.16 -29.32 7.59
N TYR A 385 -12.59 -30.29 8.39
CA TYR A 385 -13.79 -30.16 9.21
C TYR A 385 -13.43 -29.67 10.61
N PRO A 386 -14.32 -28.92 11.27
CA PRO A 386 -14.15 -28.55 12.68
C PRO A 386 -13.91 -29.78 13.55
N ASN A 387 -12.96 -29.68 14.48
CA ASN A 387 -12.72 -30.75 15.43
C ASN A 387 -13.90 -30.86 16.42
N TYR A 388 -14.24 -32.09 16.80
CA TYR A 388 -15.33 -32.35 17.74
C TYR A 388 -14.95 -33.43 18.76
N PRO A 389 -15.22 -33.21 20.07
CA PRO A 389 -15.75 -31.99 20.67
C PRO A 389 -14.77 -30.80 20.66
N ASN A 390 -15.30 -29.58 20.67
CA ASN A 390 -14.55 -28.33 20.87
C ASN A 390 -15.48 -27.29 21.54
N PRO A 391 -15.29 -26.92 22.82
CA PRO A 391 -14.17 -27.29 23.69
C PRO A 391 -14.15 -28.79 24.03
N PHE A 392 -12.99 -29.35 24.39
CA PHE A 392 -12.86 -30.74 24.84
C PHE A 392 -12.09 -30.86 26.16
N ASN A 393 -12.33 -31.97 26.88
CA ASN A 393 -11.72 -32.25 28.18
C ASN A 393 -10.68 -33.38 28.17
N SER A 394 -10.85 -34.37 27.30
CA SER A 394 -10.08 -35.61 27.27
C SER A 394 -9.54 -35.89 25.89
N THR A 395 -10.42 -35.94 24.88
CA THR A 395 -10.03 -36.14 23.49
C THR A 395 -10.88 -35.29 22.54
N THR A 396 -10.30 -34.86 21.43
CA THR A 396 -11.03 -34.29 20.28
C THR A 396 -10.73 -35.11 19.02
N THR A 397 -11.67 -35.15 18.09
CA THR A 397 -11.50 -35.81 16.79
C THR A 397 -11.26 -34.76 15.72
N PHE A 398 -10.19 -34.92 14.95
CA PHE A 398 -9.94 -34.15 13.75
C PHE A 398 -10.37 -34.95 12.52
N GLN A 399 -11.00 -34.28 11.56
CA GLN A 399 -11.46 -34.89 10.33
C GLN A 399 -11.13 -33.98 9.14
N TYR A 400 -10.65 -34.58 8.05
CA TYR A 400 -10.42 -33.91 6.78
C TYR A 400 -10.63 -34.86 5.61
N LYS A 401 -10.96 -34.32 4.43
CA LYS A 401 -11.13 -35.06 3.19
C LYS A 401 -10.05 -34.64 2.21
N LEU A 402 -9.28 -35.58 1.68
CA LEU A 402 -8.35 -35.32 0.58
C LEU A 402 -9.04 -35.61 -0.75
N ASN A 403 -8.99 -34.67 -1.69
CA ASN A 403 -9.55 -34.84 -3.03
C ASN A 403 -8.58 -35.52 -4.01
N ARG A 404 -7.30 -35.68 -3.62
CA ARG A 404 -6.27 -36.45 -4.31
C ARG A 404 -5.24 -37.01 -3.32
N ASP A 405 -4.41 -37.94 -3.76
CA ASP A 405 -3.27 -38.45 -2.99
C ASP A 405 -2.23 -37.33 -2.78
N GLY A 406 -1.58 -37.29 -1.61
CA GLY A 406 -0.53 -36.30 -1.34
C GLY A 406 0.06 -36.37 0.06
N PHE A 407 1.02 -35.49 0.34
CA PHE A 407 1.70 -35.42 1.64
C PHE A 407 0.90 -34.55 2.60
N VAL A 408 0.56 -35.09 3.77
CA VAL A 408 -0.21 -34.39 4.81
C VAL A 408 0.65 -34.18 6.04
N GLU A 409 0.64 -32.94 6.53
CA GLU A 409 1.20 -32.58 7.83
C GLU A 409 0.11 -31.96 8.69
N PHE A 410 0.04 -32.33 9.97
CA PHE A 410 -0.95 -31.80 10.91
C PHE A 410 -0.26 -31.40 12.21
N TYR A 411 -0.39 -30.14 12.58
CA TYR A 411 0.35 -29.51 13.67
C TYR A 411 -0.59 -28.89 14.70
N ILE A 412 -0.14 -28.80 15.94
CA ILE A 412 -0.77 -28.03 17.01
C ILE A 412 0.18 -26.94 17.49
N PHE A 413 -0.34 -25.74 17.70
CA PHE A 413 0.39 -24.56 18.19
C PHE A 413 -0.27 -23.97 19.43
N ASN A 414 0.53 -23.38 20.32
CA ASN A 414 0.01 -22.55 21.41
C ASN A 414 -0.33 -21.13 20.94
N LEU A 415 -0.83 -20.28 21.86
CA LEU A 415 -1.21 -18.89 21.56
C LEU A 415 -0.04 -17.99 21.14
N LEU A 416 1.20 -18.37 21.45
CA LEU A 416 2.40 -17.66 21.02
C LEU A 416 2.88 -18.10 19.62
N GLY A 417 2.18 -19.05 18.99
CA GLY A 417 2.53 -19.62 17.69
C GLY A 417 3.65 -20.66 17.78
N GLU A 418 4.01 -21.12 18.97
CA GLU A 418 5.01 -22.17 19.15
C GLU A 418 4.39 -23.53 18.85
N LEU A 419 5.11 -24.35 18.07
CA LEU A 419 4.70 -25.70 17.74
C LEU A 419 4.76 -26.59 18.99
N VAL A 420 3.63 -27.16 19.38
CA VAL A 420 3.51 -28.02 20.58
C VAL A 420 3.33 -29.50 20.26
N ASN A 421 2.82 -29.84 19.06
CA ASN A 421 2.79 -31.22 18.60
C ASN A 421 2.69 -31.34 17.06
N THR A 422 3.16 -32.46 16.50
CA THR A 422 2.94 -32.89 15.11
C THR A 422 2.18 -34.22 15.14
N LEU A 423 0.92 -34.19 14.71
CA LEU A 423 -0.01 -35.32 14.79
C LEU A 423 -0.01 -36.19 13.53
N VAL A 424 0.30 -35.58 12.37
CA VAL A 424 0.43 -36.28 11.08
C VAL A 424 1.63 -35.69 10.33
N SER A 425 2.41 -36.54 9.66
CA SER A 425 3.45 -36.14 8.70
C SER A 425 3.75 -37.35 7.80
N LYS A 426 2.91 -37.56 6.78
CA LYS A 426 3.02 -38.73 5.88
C LYS A 426 2.19 -38.55 4.60
N ASN A 427 2.51 -39.34 3.58
CA ASN A 427 1.65 -39.50 2.40
C ASN A 427 0.34 -40.21 2.77
N GLN A 428 -0.77 -39.71 2.24
CA GLN A 428 -2.10 -40.28 2.40
C GLN A 428 -2.84 -40.32 1.06
N PHE A 429 -3.65 -41.36 0.88
CA PHE A 429 -4.51 -41.50 -0.29
C PHE A 429 -5.71 -40.57 -0.23
N ALA A 430 -6.29 -40.24 -1.38
CA ALA A 430 -7.56 -39.53 -1.48
C ALA A 430 -8.66 -40.20 -0.66
N GLY A 431 -9.53 -39.40 -0.05
CA GLY A 431 -10.64 -39.89 0.77
C GLY A 431 -10.74 -39.21 2.13
N MET A 432 -11.64 -39.75 2.97
CA MET A 432 -11.88 -39.25 4.32
C MET A 432 -10.82 -39.77 5.29
N HIS A 433 -10.23 -38.87 6.07
CA HIS A 433 -9.29 -39.16 7.14
C HIS A 433 -9.82 -38.61 8.44
N GLN A 434 -9.62 -39.37 9.52
CA GLN A 434 -9.94 -38.93 10.87
C GLN A 434 -8.93 -39.51 11.86
N PHE A 435 -8.62 -38.75 12.89
CA PHE A 435 -7.82 -39.23 14.01
C PHE A 435 -8.20 -38.50 15.30
N GLN A 436 -7.96 -39.14 16.44
CA GLN A 436 -8.20 -38.57 17.76
C GLN A 436 -6.90 -38.02 18.34
N TRP A 437 -7.02 -36.96 19.14
CA TRP A 437 -5.91 -36.39 19.90
C TRP A 437 -6.36 -36.12 21.33
N ASP A 438 -5.47 -36.40 22.29
CA ASP A 438 -5.74 -36.39 23.73
C ASP A 438 -5.20 -35.14 24.46
N GLY A 439 -4.80 -34.12 23.70
CA GLY A 439 -4.34 -32.86 24.27
C GLY A 439 -2.94 -32.92 24.90
N ARG A 440 -2.07 -33.83 24.42
CA ARG A 440 -0.66 -33.91 24.85
C ARG A 440 0.31 -33.26 23.87
N ASP A 441 1.43 -32.78 24.38
CA ASP A 441 2.56 -32.26 23.59
C ASP A 441 3.55 -33.37 23.15
N PHE A 442 4.66 -32.98 22.50
CA PHE A 442 5.74 -33.89 22.08
C PHE A 442 6.35 -34.75 23.20
N SER A 443 6.29 -34.30 24.45
CA SER A 443 6.82 -35.02 25.62
C SER A 443 5.83 -36.01 26.22
N GLY A 444 4.60 -36.08 25.67
CA GLY A 444 3.48 -36.81 26.26
C GLY A 444 2.87 -36.09 27.46
N THR A 445 3.25 -34.83 27.70
CA THR A 445 2.72 -34.03 28.80
C THR A 445 1.40 -33.41 28.39
N SER A 446 0.46 -33.44 29.33
CA SER A 446 -0.86 -32.85 29.18
C SER A 446 -0.77 -31.32 29.04
N LEU A 447 -1.28 -30.76 27.95
CA LEU A 447 -1.34 -29.31 27.73
C LEU A 447 -2.29 -28.62 28.73
N ALA A 448 -2.04 -27.36 29.08
CA ALA A 448 -2.90 -26.61 30.00
C ALA A 448 -4.27 -26.28 29.38
N SER A 449 -5.29 -26.06 30.21
CA SER A 449 -6.57 -25.48 29.76
C SER A 449 -6.31 -24.13 29.09
N GLY A 450 -6.93 -23.89 27.94
CA GLY A 450 -6.68 -22.69 27.15
C GLY A 450 -6.90 -22.88 25.65
N GLY A 451 -6.78 -21.78 24.91
CA GLY A 451 -6.88 -21.77 23.46
C GLY A 451 -5.59 -22.25 22.79
N TYR A 452 -5.74 -22.98 21.70
CA TYR A 452 -4.65 -23.43 20.83
C TYR A 452 -5.12 -23.35 19.37
N PHE A 453 -4.17 -23.46 18.45
CA PHE A 453 -4.43 -23.51 17.02
C PHE A 453 -3.97 -24.86 16.47
N TYR A 454 -4.62 -25.31 15.41
CA TYR A 454 -4.13 -26.43 14.63
C TYR A 454 -4.02 -26.05 13.16
N GLN A 455 -3.07 -26.67 12.48
CA GLN A 455 -2.79 -26.47 11.06
C GLN A 455 -2.70 -27.80 10.36
N ILE A 456 -3.36 -27.94 9.22
CA ILE A 456 -3.10 -28.99 8.25
C ILE A 456 -2.36 -28.38 7.05
N ARG A 457 -1.35 -29.06 6.53
CA ARG A 457 -0.70 -28.76 5.25
C ARG A 457 -0.87 -29.92 4.30
N PHE A 458 -1.17 -29.63 3.05
CA PHE A 458 -1.25 -30.59 1.95
C PHE A 458 -0.27 -30.19 0.84
N ASP A 459 0.58 -31.14 0.44
CA ASP A 459 1.65 -30.94 -0.57
C ASP A 459 2.52 -29.69 -0.32
N HIS A 460 2.73 -29.34 0.94
CA HIS A 460 3.52 -28.19 1.41
C HIS A 460 3.00 -26.78 1.04
N ASN A 461 1.92 -26.67 0.26
CA ASN A 461 1.44 -25.40 -0.29
C ASN A 461 0.03 -25.03 0.18
N GLU A 462 -0.87 -26.01 0.30
CA GLU A 462 -2.26 -25.75 0.73
C GLU A 462 -2.36 -25.90 2.25
N VAL A 463 -2.96 -24.91 2.91
CA VAL A 463 -3.00 -24.83 4.38
C VAL A 463 -4.42 -24.66 4.87
N GLY A 464 -4.79 -25.45 5.88
CA GLY A 464 -6.05 -25.34 6.59
C GLY A 464 -5.77 -25.03 8.05
N LEU A 465 -6.55 -24.14 8.66
CA LEU A 465 -6.38 -23.72 10.03
C LEU A 465 -7.66 -23.95 10.82
N GLY A 466 -7.52 -24.26 12.11
CA GLY A 466 -8.63 -24.23 13.04
C GLY A 466 -8.18 -23.88 14.45
N LYS A 467 -9.18 -23.57 15.29
CA LYS A 467 -8.98 -23.22 16.71
C LYS A 467 -9.50 -24.37 17.57
N LEU A 468 -8.84 -24.62 18.69
CA LEU A 468 -9.30 -25.60 19.68
C LEU A 468 -9.19 -25.03 21.10
N LEU A 469 -10.15 -25.37 21.96
CA LEU A 469 -10.18 -24.97 23.36
C LEU A 469 -10.12 -26.22 24.25
N ILE A 470 -9.08 -26.29 25.08
CA ILE A 470 -8.90 -27.36 26.07
C ILE A 470 -9.52 -26.89 27.40
N VAL A 471 -10.37 -27.72 28.00
CA VAL A 471 -10.99 -27.48 29.32
C VAL A 471 -10.77 -28.72 30.20
N LYS A 472 -9.76 -28.68 31.06
CA LYS A 472 -9.45 -29.73 32.04
C LYS A 472 -10.09 -29.50 33.39
#